data_AF-A0A5E4FBE2-F1
#
_entry.id   AF-A0A5E4FBE2-F1
#
_cell.length_a   1.000
_cell.length_b   1.000
_cell.length_c   1.000
_cell.angle_alpha   90.00
_cell.angle_beta   90.00
_cell.angle_gamma   90.00
#
_symmetry.space_group_name_H-M   'P 1'
#
loop_
_entity.id
_entity.type
_entity.pdbx_description
1 polymer ?
#
loop_
_entity_poly.entity_id
_entity_poly.type
_entity_poly.pdbx_seq_one_letter_code
_entity_poly.pdbx_strand_id
1 'polypeptide(L)'
;MEKARRASHAGSWYTDNPRKLSEELEGWLRESGLTKSPDVRGVIAPHAGYSYSGRAAAYAFGNIDPTNITRVFLLGPSHHYYTSKCALSTATVYKTPIGDLTIDLEVIQELKATGKFELMDIHIDEAEHSMEMHLPYLAKVFEGHQVKVVPILVGALKAESEAMYGQLLGKYVDDPQNFFSVSSDFCHWGSRFNYTHYDKKHGAIHKSIEALDRIGMDIIETGNPDAFKEYLLEFDNTICGRHPISVFLHMLKNCSTSIKINFLRYEQSSRCKTMRDSSVSYASAAAKVDA
;
A
#
# COMPACT_ATOMS: atom_id res chain seq x y z
N MET A 1 28.23 7.31 -3.07
CA MET A 1 28.48 6.27 -2.05
C MET A 1 27.14 5.60 -1.79
N GLU A 2 27.07 4.27 -1.78
CA GLU A 2 25.82 3.55 -1.47
C GLU A 2 25.34 3.93 -0.06
N LYS A 3 24.05 4.27 0.09
CA LYS A 3 23.37 4.46 1.37
C LYS A 3 22.23 3.47 1.44
N ALA A 4 22.39 2.40 2.22
CA ALA A 4 21.41 1.33 2.28
C ALA A 4 20.41 1.54 3.44
N ARG A 5 19.12 1.37 3.16
CA ARG A 5 18.09 1.13 4.19
C ARG A 5 18.05 -0.36 4.46
N ARG A 6 18.26 -0.79 5.70
CA ARG A 6 18.21 -2.20 6.09
C ARG A 6 16.78 -2.73 6.08
N ALA A 7 16.65 -4.06 5.99
CA ALA A 7 15.42 -4.80 6.25
C ALA A 7 15.18 -4.89 7.77
N SER A 8 14.85 -3.76 8.40
CA SER A 8 14.79 -3.60 9.86
C SER A 8 13.68 -4.42 10.54
N HIS A 9 12.67 -4.85 9.77
CA HIS A 9 11.53 -5.63 10.27
C HIS A 9 11.62 -7.13 9.92
N ALA A 10 12.67 -7.53 9.19
CA ALA A 10 12.98 -8.95 8.97
C ALA A 10 13.25 -9.66 10.30
N GLY A 11 12.78 -10.90 10.43
CA GLY A 11 12.89 -11.71 11.65
C GLY A 11 11.79 -11.46 12.67
N SER A 12 10.93 -10.45 12.48
CA SER A 12 9.80 -10.16 13.36
C SER A 12 8.46 -10.06 12.61
N TRP A 13 8.38 -9.22 11.57
CA TRP A 13 7.15 -9.04 10.78
C TRP A 13 7.04 -10.06 9.64
N TYR A 14 8.19 -10.51 9.14
CA TYR A 14 8.34 -11.57 8.14
C TYR A 14 9.65 -12.31 8.42
N THR A 15 9.84 -13.51 7.87
CA THR A 15 11.05 -14.30 8.13
C THR A 15 12.29 -13.65 7.50
N ASP A 16 13.38 -13.59 8.25
CA ASP A 16 14.70 -13.12 7.77
C ASP A 16 15.47 -14.19 6.98
N ASN A 17 15.06 -15.47 7.10
CA ASN A 17 15.59 -16.56 6.30
C ASN A 17 15.21 -16.41 4.80
N PRO A 18 16.17 -16.16 3.89
CA PRO A 18 15.87 -15.90 2.47
C PRO A 18 15.13 -17.02 1.75
N ARG A 19 15.53 -18.28 2.00
CA ARG A 19 14.94 -19.44 1.36
C ARG A 19 13.48 -19.60 1.78
N LYS A 20 13.22 -19.54 3.09
CA LYS A 20 11.88 -19.65 3.64
C LYS A 20 10.98 -18.52 3.14
N LEU A 21 11.48 -17.27 3.11
CA LEU A 21 10.73 -16.13 2.62
C LEU A 21 10.35 -16.30 1.14
N SER A 22 11.29 -16.72 0.30
CA SER A 22 11.04 -16.96 -1.11
C SER A 22 9.99 -18.06 -1.34
N GLU A 23 10.11 -19.18 -0.61
CA GLU A 23 9.15 -20.30 -0.68
C GLU A 23 7.73 -19.90 -0.21
N GLU A 24 7.62 -19.12 0.88
CA GLU A 24 6.33 -18.60 1.38
C GLU A 24 5.66 -17.67 0.36
N LEU A 25 6.40 -16.67 -0.15
CA LEU A 25 5.88 -15.71 -1.13
C LEU A 25 5.48 -16.41 -2.44
N GLU A 26 6.31 -17.31 -2.95
CA GLU A 26 6.00 -18.08 -4.16
C GLU A 26 4.76 -18.96 -3.98
N GLY A 27 4.63 -19.60 -2.82
CA GLY A 27 3.45 -20.38 -2.46
C GLY A 27 2.18 -19.55 -2.48
N TRP A 28 2.18 -18.40 -1.80
CA TRP A 28 1.01 -17.52 -1.75
C TRP A 28 0.68 -16.89 -3.09
N LEU A 29 1.67 -16.44 -3.85
CA LEU A 29 1.47 -15.90 -5.20
C LEU A 29 0.84 -16.95 -6.13
N ARG A 30 1.29 -18.21 -6.06
CA ARG A 30 0.71 -19.33 -6.82
C ARG A 30 -0.72 -19.66 -6.36
N GLU A 31 -0.95 -19.69 -5.04
CA GLU A 31 -2.27 -19.97 -4.45
C GLU A 31 -3.31 -18.88 -4.74
N SER A 32 -2.88 -17.65 -5.03
CA SER A 32 -3.79 -16.59 -5.49
C SER A 32 -4.56 -16.98 -6.75
N GLY A 33 -3.97 -17.84 -7.60
CA GLY A 33 -4.57 -18.31 -8.84
C GLY A 33 -4.79 -17.21 -9.89
N LEU A 34 -4.22 -16.03 -9.69
CA LEU A 34 -4.40 -14.89 -10.57
C LEU A 34 -3.49 -14.99 -11.80
N THR A 35 -4.05 -14.62 -12.94
CA THR A 35 -3.27 -14.44 -14.18
C THR A 35 -2.58 -13.08 -14.15
N LYS A 36 -1.27 -13.08 -14.44
CA LYS A 36 -0.51 -11.85 -14.64
C LYS A 36 -1.03 -11.09 -15.86
N SER A 37 -1.15 -9.78 -15.76
CA SER A 37 -1.64 -8.93 -16.85
C SER A 37 -0.78 -7.67 -16.98
N PRO A 38 -0.41 -7.28 -18.22
CA PRO A 38 0.32 -6.04 -18.47
C PRO A 38 -0.55 -4.79 -18.22
N ASP A 39 -1.86 -4.96 -18.11
CA ASP A 39 -2.81 -3.88 -17.86
C ASP A 39 -2.86 -3.48 -16.38
N VAL A 40 -2.29 -4.29 -15.48
CA VAL A 40 -2.19 -3.93 -14.06
C VAL A 40 -1.12 -2.88 -13.87
N ARG A 41 -1.55 -1.67 -13.50
CA ARG A 41 -0.68 -0.49 -13.32
C ARG A 41 -0.53 -0.06 -11.87
N GLY A 42 -1.29 -0.66 -10.95
CA GLY A 42 -1.07 -0.48 -9.53
C GLY A 42 -1.83 -1.47 -8.66
N VAL A 43 -1.58 -1.43 -7.36
CA VAL A 43 -2.21 -2.26 -6.35
C VAL A 43 -2.45 -1.49 -5.06
N ILE A 44 -3.47 -1.90 -4.31
CA ILE A 44 -3.62 -1.60 -2.88
C ILE A 44 -3.42 -2.91 -2.14
N ALA A 45 -2.51 -2.95 -1.16
CA ALA A 45 -2.16 -4.16 -0.42
C ALA A 45 -1.93 -3.88 1.08
N PRO A 46 -2.14 -4.88 1.95
CA PRO A 46 -1.96 -4.75 3.39
C PRO A 46 -0.49 -4.73 3.81
N HIS A 47 -0.22 -4.20 5.00
CA HIS A 47 1.12 -4.12 5.60
C HIS A 47 1.18 -4.60 7.05
N ALA A 48 0.24 -5.43 7.49
CA ALA A 48 0.46 -6.24 8.70
C ALA A 48 1.58 -7.29 8.48
N GLY A 49 2.03 -7.93 9.57
CA GLY A 49 2.99 -9.03 9.49
C GLY A 49 2.49 -10.20 8.64
N TYR A 50 3.40 -10.86 7.93
CA TYR A 50 3.08 -11.85 6.88
C TYR A 50 2.32 -13.07 7.39
N SER A 51 2.47 -13.42 8.66
CA SER A 51 1.68 -14.48 9.31
C SER A 51 0.17 -14.19 9.28
N TYR A 52 -0.22 -12.93 9.22
CA TYR A 52 -1.62 -12.48 9.18
C TYR A 52 -2.07 -12.09 7.77
N SER A 53 -1.35 -11.19 7.11
CA SER A 53 -1.82 -10.54 5.87
C SER A 53 -1.09 -10.99 4.61
N GLY A 54 -0.02 -11.80 4.72
CA GLY A 54 0.79 -12.21 3.57
C GLY A 54 -0.04 -12.87 2.48
N ARG A 55 -0.88 -13.86 2.84
CA ARG A 55 -1.80 -14.52 1.90
C ARG A 55 -2.76 -13.55 1.23
N ALA A 56 -3.30 -12.57 1.97
CA ALA A 56 -4.18 -11.56 1.39
C ALA A 56 -3.41 -10.69 0.38
N ALA A 57 -2.24 -10.19 0.75
CA ALA A 57 -1.37 -9.39 -0.12
C ALA A 57 -1.02 -10.09 -1.45
N ALA A 58 -0.89 -11.41 -1.45
CA ALA A 58 -0.64 -12.17 -2.69
C ALA A 58 -1.72 -11.96 -3.76
N TYR A 59 -2.97 -11.64 -3.38
CA TYR A 59 -4.03 -11.30 -4.34
C TYR A 59 -3.86 -9.93 -4.99
N ALA A 60 -3.04 -9.03 -4.44
CA ALA A 60 -2.64 -7.80 -5.12
C ALA A 60 -1.43 -8.04 -6.02
N PHE A 61 -0.39 -8.70 -5.49
CA PHE A 61 0.88 -8.86 -6.19
C PHE A 61 0.87 -9.97 -7.26
N GLY A 62 -0.01 -10.98 -7.13
CA GLY A 62 -0.06 -12.16 -8.01
C GLY A 62 -0.45 -11.87 -9.46
N ASN A 63 -1.17 -10.77 -9.71
CA ASN A 63 -1.58 -10.35 -11.05
C ASN A 63 -0.57 -9.43 -11.75
N ILE A 64 0.57 -9.09 -11.14
CA ILE A 64 1.55 -8.17 -11.73
C ILE A 64 2.35 -8.89 -12.82
N ASP A 65 2.32 -8.35 -14.04
CA ASP A 65 3.27 -8.70 -15.10
C ASP A 65 4.50 -7.77 -15.03
N PRO A 66 5.69 -8.27 -14.64
CA PRO A 66 6.87 -7.43 -14.47
C PRO A 66 7.55 -7.03 -15.79
N THR A 67 7.14 -7.59 -16.94
CA THR A 67 7.89 -7.54 -18.21
C THR A 67 8.20 -6.11 -18.67
N ASN A 68 7.24 -5.19 -18.55
CA ASN A 68 7.35 -3.81 -19.05
C ASN A 68 7.51 -2.75 -17.95
N ILE A 69 7.49 -3.15 -16.68
CA ILE A 69 7.54 -2.22 -15.55
C ILE A 69 9.00 -2.02 -15.15
N THR A 70 9.47 -0.77 -15.22
CA THR A 70 10.85 -0.39 -14.85
C THR A 70 10.91 0.42 -13.56
N ARG A 71 9.77 0.94 -13.09
CA ARG A 71 9.68 1.78 -11.89
C ARG A 71 8.43 1.51 -11.08
N VAL A 72 8.60 1.36 -9.76
CA VAL A 72 7.52 1.19 -8.79
C VAL A 72 7.49 2.38 -7.83
N PHE A 73 6.42 3.16 -7.85
CA PHE A 73 6.11 4.12 -6.80
C PHE A 73 5.51 3.39 -5.61
N LEU A 74 6.14 3.50 -4.45
CA LEU A 74 5.72 2.82 -3.22
C LEU A 74 5.22 3.86 -2.22
N LEU A 75 3.90 3.92 -2.03
CA LEU A 75 3.24 4.89 -1.16
C LEU A 75 2.82 4.19 0.14
N GLY A 76 3.40 4.58 1.27
CA GLY A 76 3.05 4.02 2.58
C GLY A 76 2.74 5.09 3.62
N PRO A 77 1.75 4.87 4.51
CA PRO A 77 1.45 5.82 5.59
C PRO A 77 2.60 5.86 6.61
N SER A 78 2.70 6.95 7.37
CA SER A 78 3.60 7.01 8.53
C SER A 78 2.90 6.66 9.84
N HIS A 79 3.49 5.72 10.59
CA HIS A 79 3.02 5.29 11.92
C HIS A 79 3.85 5.89 13.05
N HIS A 80 5.14 6.16 12.82
CA HIS A 80 6.08 6.56 13.86
C HIS A 80 6.52 8.02 13.78
N TYR A 81 6.37 8.67 12.61
CA TYR A 81 6.84 10.03 12.37
C TYR A 81 5.68 10.93 11.94
N TYR A 82 5.32 11.89 12.79
CA TYR A 82 4.31 12.86 12.43
C TYR A 82 4.88 13.89 11.45
N THR A 83 4.29 13.96 10.27
CA THR A 83 4.49 15.05 9.30
C THR A 83 3.18 15.33 8.58
N SER A 84 2.97 16.57 8.17
CA SER A 84 1.82 16.99 7.36
C SER A 84 2.13 16.98 5.86
N LYS A 85 3.24 16.33 5.45
CA LYS A 85 3.74 16.26 4.08
C LYS A 85 4.06 14.82 3.69
N CYS A 86 4.41 14.61 2.43
CA CYS A 86 5.10 13.42 1.98
C CYS A 86 6.62 13.57 2.15
N ALA A 87 7.31 12.47 2.47
CA ALA A 87 8.76 12.43 2.61
C ALA A 87 9.40 11.38 1.70
N LEU A 88 10.59 11.68 1.19
CA LEU A 88 11.35 10.86 0.27
C LEU A 88 12.53 10.21 0.99
N SER A 89 12.90 8.99 0.57
CA SER A 89 14.08 8.34 1.12
C SER A 89 15.37 9.07 0.75
N THR A 90 16.34 9.06 1.67
CA THR A 90 17.71 9.46 1.39
C THR A 90 18.62 8.29 1.03
N ALA A 91 18.11 7.05 1.08
CA ALA A 91 18.84 5.85 0.67
C ALA A 91 18.99 5.77 -0.85
N THR A 92 19.92 4.94 -1.29
CA THR A 92 20.12 4.57 -2.70
C THR A 92 19.62 3.16 -3.00
N VAL A 93 19.44 2.34 -1.97
CA VAL A 93 18.98 0.96 -2.05
C VAL A 93 18.19 0.59 -0.81
N TYR A 94 17.11 -0.17 -1.00
CA TYR A 94 16.36 -0.83 0.06
C TYR A 94 16.74 -2.31 0.07
N LYS A 95 17.28 -2.79 1.19
CA LYS A 95 17.68 -4.18 1.36
C LYS A 95 16.45 -5.06 1.62
N THR A 96 16.44 -6.26 1.07
CA THR A 96 15.49 -7.33 1.46
C THR A 96 16.23 -8.66 1.59
N PRO A 97 15.69 -9.67 2.30
CA PRO A 97 16.36 -10.96 2.39
C PRO A 97 16.51 -11.70 1.05
N ILE A 98 15.69 -11.39 0.05
CA ILE A 98 15.59 -12.16 -1.21
C ILE A 98 15.99 -11.36 -2.45
N GLY A 99 16.38 -10.10 -2.29
CA GLY A 99 16.81 -9.25 -3.40
C GLY A 99 16.70 -7.77 -3.07
N ASP A 100 17.79 -7.03 -3.25
CA ASP A 100 17.82 -5.59 -3.00
C ASP A 100 17.08 -4.82 -4.10
N LEU A 101 16.39 -3.75 -3.73
CA LEU A 101 15.68 -2.87 -4.65
C LEU A 101 16.39 -1.50 -4.72
N THR A 102 16.85 -1.13 -5.91
CA THR A 102 17.51 0.17 -6.13
C THR A 102 16.49 1.31 -6.16
N ILE A 103 16.84 2.45 -5.58
CA ILE A 103 15.97 3.65 -5.59
C ILE A 103 16.18 4.43 -6.89
N ASP A 104 15.10 4.92 -7.49
CA ASP A 104 15.17 5.84 -8.62
C ASP A 104 15.55 7.25 -8.17
N LEU A 105 16.86 7.49 -8.07
CA LEU A 105 17.40 8.77 -7.61
C LEU A 105 17.05 9.95 -8.52
N GLU A 106 16.79 9.71 -9.81
CA GLU A 106 16.39 10.77 -10.75
C GLU A 106 15.02 11.30 -10.39
N VAL A 107 14.04 10.40 -10.20
CA VAL A 107 12.70 10.78 -9.75
C VAL A 107 12.74 11.36 -8.33
N ILE A 108 13.57 10.83 -7.42
CA ILE A 108 13.72 11.42 -6.08
C ILE A 108 14.22 12.87 -6.16
N GLN A 109 15.20 13.19 -7.01
CA GLN A 109 15.65 14.57 -7.18
C GLN A 109 14.59 15.45 -7.84
N GLU A 110 13.85 14.93 -8.81
CA GLU A 110 12.75 15.63 -9.45
C GLU A 110 11.65 16.01 -8.44
N LEU A 111 11.18 15.03 -7.65
CA LEU A 111 10.18 15.25 -6.62
C LEU A 111 10.69 16.21 -5.53
N LYS A 112 11.95 16.07 -5.11
CA LYS A 112 12.59 17.00 -4.17
C LYS A 112 12.63 18.44 -4.71
N ALA A 113 12.94 18.63 -5.99
CA ALA A 113 13.04 19.94 -6.63
C ALA A 113 11.71 20.72 -6.64
N THR A 114 10.57 20.05 -6.48
CA THR A 114 9.26 20.71 -6.33
C THR A 114 9.14 21.52 -5.03
N GLY A 115 10.01 21.27 -4.04
CA GLY A 115 9.96 21.88 -2.71
C GLY A 115 8.76 21.43 -1.86
N LYS A 116 8.01 20.42 -2.32
CA LYS A 116 6.81 19.90 -1.64
C LYS A 116 7.11 18.70 -0.73
N PHE A 117 8.25 18.05 -0.89
CA PHE A 117 8.60 16.85 -0.14
C PHE A 117 9.66 17.14 0.91
N GLU A 118 9.56 16.44 2.03
CA GLU A 118 10.64 16.35 3.02
C GLU A 118 11.59 15.21 2.68
N LEU A 119 12.76 15.18 3.33
CA LEU A 119 13.69 14.06 3.24
C LEU A 119 13.65 13.29 4.56
N MET A 120 13.50 11.97 4.47
CA MET A 120 13.57 11.10 5.64
C MET A 120 15.01 10.94 6.12
N ASP A 121 15.23 11.15 7.42
CA ASP A 121 16.40 10.56 8.07
C ASP A 121 16.35 9.03 7.91
N ILE A 122 17.51 8.39 7.78
CA ILE A 122 17.59 6.95 7.62
C ILE A 122 16.97 6.20 8.80
N HIS A 123 17.01 6.76 10.02
CA HIS A 123 16.40 6.15 11.20
C HIS A 123 14.87 6.20 11.15
N ILE A 124 14.29 7.28 10.59
CA ILE A 124 12.84 7.38 10.37
C ILE A 124 12.42 6.34 9.33
N ASP A 125 13.19 6.25 8.24
CA ASP A 125 12.94 5.32 7.15
C ASP A 125 12.99 3.87 7.62
N GLU A 126 14.03 3.49 8.38
CA GLU A 126 14.16 2.15 8.96
C GLU A 126 13.16 1.86 10.11
N ALA A 127 12.64 2.87 10.79
CA ALA A 127 11.61 2.67 11.81
C ALA A 127 10.22 2.40 11.22
N GLU A 128 9.95 2.86 9.99
CA GLU A 128 8.66 2.66 9.34
C GLU A 128 8.56 1.27 8.68
N HIS A 129 7.42 0.59 8.85
CA HIS A 129 7.20 -0.75 8.28
C HIS A 129 6.24 -0.75 7.08
N SER A 130 5.40 0.28 6.93
CA SER A 130 4.31 0.28 5.95
C SER A 130 4.78 0.07 4.52
N MET A 131 5.91 0.68 4.13
CA MET A 131 6.56 0.46 2.85
C MET A 131 7.36 -0.85 2.83
N GLU A 132 8.03 -1.21 3.92
CA GLU A 132 8.87 -2.40 4.00
C GLU A 132 8.10 -3.68 3.73
N MET A 133 6.85 -3.79 4.18
CA MET A 133 6.03 -4.98 3.98
C MET A 133 5.72 -5.27 2.51
N HIS A 134 5.86 -4.30 1.62
CA HIS A 134 5.70 -4.51 0.18
C HIS A 134 7.01 -4.95 -0.49
N LEU A 135 8.18 -4.68 0.12
CA LEU A 135 9.47 -4.87 -0.53
C LEU A 135 9.80 -6.34 -0.84
N PRO A 136 9.59 -7.32 0.05
CA PRO A 136 9.80 -8.72 -0.31
C PRO A 136 8.88 -9.18 -1.45
N TYR A 137 7.60 -8.77 -1.43
CA TYR A 137 6.68 -9.06 -2.53
C TYR A 137 7.16 -8.49 -3.86
N LEU A 138 7.58 -7.22 -3.87
CA LEU A 138 8.14 -6.58 -5.06
C LEU A 138 9.42 -7.30 -5.51
N ALA A 139 10.37 -7.56 -4.61
CA ALA A 139 11.59 -8.29 -4.93
C ALA A 139 11.31 -9.67 -5.55
N LYS A 140 10.28 -10.39 -5.06
CA LYS A 140 9.88 -11.69 -5.61
C LYS A 140 9.18 -11.57 -6.97
N VAL A 141 8.26 -10.63 -7.13
CA VAL A 141 7.53 -10.42 -8.39
C VAL A 141 8.48 -10.01 -9.52
N PHE A 142 9.44 -9.15 -9.20
CA PHE A 142 10.44 -8.60 -10.13
C PHE A 142 11.74 -9.42 -10.18
N GLU A 143 11.75 -10.64 -9.63
CA GLU A 143 12.90 -11.54 -9.72
C GLU A 143 13.30 -11.72 -11.21
N GLY A 144 14.57 -11.44 -11.53
CA GLY A 144 15.09 -11.46 -12.90
C GLY A 144 14.78 -10.23 -13.78
N HIS A 145 14.09 -9.22 -13.25
CA HIS A 145 13.74 -7.98 -13.97
C HIS A 145 14.45 -6.77 -13.36
N GLN A 146 14.84 -5.80 -14.20
CA GLN A 146 15.38 -4.54 -13.70
C GLN A 146 14.25 -3.60 -13.30
N VAL A 147 14.15 -3.31 -12.01
CA VAL A 147 13.16 -2.37 -11.46
C VAL A 147 13.81 -1.44 -10.46
N LYS A 148 13.38 -0.17 -10.48
CA LYS A 148 13.71 0.82 -9.46
C LYS A 148 12.47 1.13 -8.62
N VAL A 149 12.67 1.51 -7.36
CA VAL A 149 11.58 1.95 -6.48
C VAL A 149 11.66 3.46 -6.20
N VAL A 150 10.51 4.09 -6.02
CA VAL A 150 10.36 5.47 -5.54
C VAL A 150 9.57 5.42 -4.23
N PRO A 151 10.26 5.27 -3.07
CA PRO A 151 9.60 5.23 -1.77
C PRO A 151 9.09 6.62 -1.38
N ILE A 152 7.80 6.72 -1.08
CA ILE A 152 7.12 7.93 -0.64
C ILE A 152 6.37 7.63 0.65
N LEU A 153 6.91 8.13 1.76
CA LEU A 153 6.21 8.13 3.04
C LEU A 153 5.13 9.21 3.01
N VAL A 154 3.87 8.83 3.21
CA VAL A 154 2.72 9.73 3.21
C VAL A 154 2.32 10.04 4.64
N GLY A 155 2.45 11.31 5.03
CA GLY A 155 2.09 11.78 6.37
C GLY A 155 0.58 11.95 6.59
N ALA A 156 0.25 12.68 7.66
CA ALA A 156 -1.10 13.09 7.99
C ALA A 156 -1.51 14.30 7.12
N LEU A 157 -1.96 14.02 5.90
CA LEU A 157 -2.30 15.04 4.92
C LEU A 157 -3.68 15.66 5.19
N LYS A 158 -3.81 16.95 4.86
CA LYS A 158 -5.11 17.60 4.67
C LYS A 158 -5.59 17.38 3.24
N ALA A 159 -6.89 17.49 2.99
CA ALA A 159 -7.50 17.26 1.68
C ALA A 159 -6.83 18.08 0.55
N GLU A 160 -6.45 19.33 0.83
CA GLU A 160 -5.77 20.18 -0.16
C GLU A 160 -4.37 19.64 -0.50
N SER A 161 -3.69 19.02 0.47
CA SER A 161 -2.39 18.39 0.25
C SER A 161 -2.52 17.04 -0.48
N GLU A 162 -3.56 16.26 -0.18
CA GLU A 162 -3.87 15.02 -0.92
C GLU A 162 -4.12 15.31 -2.41
N ALA A 163 -4.95 16.32 -2.70
CA ALA A 163 -5.21 16.76 -4.06
C ALA A 163 -3.93 17.29 -4.75
N MET A 164 -3.12 18.07 -4.05
CA MET A 164 -1.86 18.61 -4.58
C MET A 164 -0.85 17.52 -4.92
N TYR A 165 -0.60 16.55 -4.02
CA TYR A 165 0.29 15.43 -4.30
C TYR A 165 -0.27 14.54 -5.41
N GLY A 166 -1.59 14.31 -5.44
CA GLY A 166 -2.22 13.56 -6.51
C GLY A 166 -2.05 14.23 -7.87
N GLN A 167 -2.22 15.54 -7.96
CA GLN A 167 -1.95 16.30 -9.19
C GLN A 167 -0.48 16.23 -9.59
N LEU A 168 0.44 16.39 -8.63
CA LEU A 168 1.88 16.37 -8.87
C LEU A 168 2.36 15.00 -9.39
N LEU A 169 1.84 13.92 -8.80
CA LEU A 169 2.21 12.55 -9.11
C LEU A 169 1.41 11.95 -10.28
N GLY A 170 0.27 12.53 -10.65
CA GLY A 170 -0.63 12.02 -11.69
C GLY A 170 0.05 11.79 -13.03
N LYS A 171 1.00 12.65 -13.42
CA LYS A 171 1.78 12.49 -14.67
C LYS A 171 2.57 11.18 -14.75
N TYR A 172 2.96 10.59 -13.62
CA TYR A 172 3.69 9.32 -13.62
C TYR A 172 2.77 8.14 -13.94
N VAL A 173 1.46 8.29 -13.78
CA VAL A 173 0.47 7.25 -14.13
C VAL A 173 0.43 7.03 -15.65
N ASP A 174 0.62 8.09 -16.42
CA ASP A 174 0.55 8.08 -17.88
C ASP A 174 1.73 7.37 -18.57
N ASP A 175 2.85 7.19 -17.88
CA ASP A 175 3.97 6.41 -18.41
C ASP A 175 3.74 4.91 -18.14
N PRO A 176 3.53 4.07 -19.18
CA PRO A 176 3.20 2.64 -19.05
C PRO A 176 4.26 1.80 -18.32
N GLN A 177 5.48 2.30 -18.16
CA GLN A 177 6.55 1.61 -17.44
C GLN A 177 6.51 1.82 -15.93
N ASN A 178 5.66 2.73 -15.45
CA ASN A 178 5.47 2.98 -14.02
C ASN A 178 4.36 2.10 -13.44
N PHE A 179 4.56 1.67 -12.19
CA PHE A 179 3.62 0.92 -11.39
C PHE A 179 3.45 1.56 -10.01
N PHE A 180 2.27 1.44 -9.40
CA PHE A 180 1.96 2.04 -8.08
C PHE A 180 1.62 0.98 -7.05
N SER A 181 2.38 0.91 -5.96
CA SER A 181 2.11 0.05 -4.82
C SER A 181 1.66 0.90 -3.64
N VAL A 182 0.37 0.83 -3.31
CA VAL A 182 -0.27 1.64 -2.25
C VAL A 182 -0.50 0.75 -1.04
N SER A 183 0.09 1.14 0.09
CA SER A 183 0.11 0.33 1.31
C SER A 183 -1.01 0.75 2.28
N SER A 184 -1.90 -0.17 2.63
CA SER A 184 -2.98 0.05 3.59
C SER A 184 -3.56 -1.25 4.13
N ASP A 185 -3.63 -1.35 5.46
CA ASP A 185 -4.64 -2.15 6.13
C ASP A 185 -5.99 -1.39 6.19
N PHE A 186 -7.07 -2.10 6.47
CA PHE A 186 -8.44 -1.57 6.58
C PHE A 186 -8.85 -1.45 8.06
N CYS A 187 -10.13 -1.62 8.44
CA CYS A 187 -10.59 -1.39 9.80
C CYS A 187 -9.73 -2.06 10.89
N HIS A 188 -9.20 -1.24 11.79
CA HIS A 188 -8.63 -1.63 13.07
C HIS A 188 -9.73 -1.52 14.13
N TRP A 189 -10.40 -2.64 14.42
CA TRP A 189 -11.55 -2.69 15.31
C TRP A 189 -11.19 -3.20 16.70
N GLY A 190 -11.69 -2.54 17.73
CA GLY A 190 -11.60 -2.94 19.13
C GLY A 190 -11.15 -1.80 20.04
N SER A 191 -11.37 -1.97 21.35
CA SER A 191 -11.03 -0.93 22.35
C SER A 191 -9.56 -0.51 22.32
N ARG A 192 -8.63 -1.42 21.96
CA ARG A 192 -7.19 -1.10 21.84
C ARG A 192 -6.86 -0.09 20.72
N PHE A 193 -7.78 0.08 19.77
CA PHE A 193 -7.67 1.05 18.68
C PHE A 193 -8.57 2.27 18.89
N ASN A 194 -9.26 2.34 20.04
CA ASN A 194 -10.28 3.35 20.32
C ASN A 194 -11.37 3.43 19.24
N TYR A 195 -11.69 2.30 18.59
CA TYR A 195 -12.66 2.24 17.51
C TYR A 195 -13.52 0.98 17.63
N THR A 196 -14.80 1.14 17.95
CA THR A 196 -15.73 0.02 18.13
C THR A 196 -17.06 0.28 17.43
N HIS A 197 -17.03 0.92 16.25
CA HIS A 197 -18.22 1.12 15.43
C HIS A 197 -18.92 -0.23 15.21
N TYR A 198 -20.23 -0.29 15.47
CA TYR A 198 -21.00 -1.52 15.32
C TYR A 198 -22.43 -1.22 14.90
N ASP A 199 -22.73 -1.56 13.66
CA ASP A 199 -24.09 -1.53 13.13
C ASP A 199 -24.74 -2.92 13.30
N LYS A 200 -25.68 -2.98 14.24
CA LYS A 200 -26.41 -4.20 14.60
C LYS A 200 -27.20 -4.79 13.43
N LYS A 201 -27.53 -4.01 12.39
CA LYS A 201 -28.27 -4.52 11.23
C LYS A 201 -27.51 -5.61 10.46
N HIS A 202 -26.18 -5.63 10.58
CA HIS A 202 -25.33 -6.65 9.95
C HIS A 202 -25.12 -7.90 10.81
N GLY A 203 -25.74 -7.99 11.99
CA GLY A 203 -25.65 -9.15 12.87
C GLY A 203 -24.38 -9.15 13.71
N ALA A 204 -23.50 -10.14 13.55
CA ALA A 204 -22.27 -10.25 14.34
C ALA A 204 -21.29 -9.10 14.06
N ILE A 205 -20.46 -8.73 15.04
CA ILE A 205 -19.51 -7.61 14.95
C ILE A 205 -18.61 -7.73 13.71
N HIS A 206 -18.00 -8.89 13.47
CA HIS A 206 -17.15 -9.10 12.28
C HIS A 206 -17.88 -8.85 10.94
N LYS A 207 -19.20 -9.07 10.87
CA LYS A 207 -20.00 -8.77 9.68
C LYS A 207 -20.30 -7.27 9.55
N SER A 208 -20.45 -6.56 10.67
CA SER A 208 -20.54 -5.10 10.65
C SER A 208 -19.21 -4.47 10.22
N ILE A 209 -18.08 -5.02 10.66
CA ILE A 209 -16.74 -4.59 10.21
C ILE A 209 -16.63 -4.82 8.69
N GLU A 210 -16.96 -6.02 8.21
CA GLU A 210 -16.93 -6.33 6.78
C GLU A 210 -17.85 -5.41 5.96
N ALA A 211 -19.07 -5.15 6.43
CA ALA A 211 -19.96 -4.24 5.74
C ALA A 211 -19.39 -2.81 5.67
N LEU A 212 -18.80 -2.32 6.76
CA LEU A 212 -18.17 -1.00 6.80
C LEU A 212 -16.96 -0.91 5.86
N ASP A 213 -16.09 -1.92 5.87
CA ASP A 213 -14.92 -1.95 4.98
C ASP A 213 -15.34 -2.06 3.51
N ARG A 214 -16.37 -2.87 3.20
CA ARG A 214 -16.91 -2.98 1.84
C ARG A 214 -17.48 -1.67 1.32
N ILE A 215 -18.14 -0.85 2.14
CA ILE A 215 -18.56 0.50 1.72
C ILE A 215 -17.35 1.33 1.28
N GLY A 216 -16.27 1.32 2.07
CA GLY A 216 -15.03 2.02 1.72
C GLY A 216 -14.38 1.46 0.44
N MET A 217 -14.34 0.13 0.31
CA MET A 217 -13.83 -0.55 -0.89
C MET A 217 -14.63 -0.17 -2.13
N ASP A 218 -15.96 -0.26 -2.09
CA ASP A 218 -16.86 0.06 -3.20
C ASP A 218 -16.69 1.53 -3.64
N ILE A 219 -16.48 2.46 -2.70
CA ILE A 219 -16.19 3.87 -3.00
C ILE A 219 -14.82 4.05 -3.66
N ILE A 220 -13.79 3.33 -3.18
CA ILE A 220 -12.46 3.34 -3.81
C ILE A 220 -12.54 2.82 -5.25
N GLU A 221 -13.35 1.79 -5.53
CA GLU A 221 -13.55 1.25 -6.88
C GLU A 221 -14.18 2.28 -7.85
N THR A 222 -14.90 3.30 -7.35
CA THR A 222 -15.42 4.37 -8.21
C THR A 222 -14.35 5.37 -8.65
N GLY A 223 -13.14 5.30 -8.10
CA GLY A 223 -12.06 6.25 -8.41
C GLY A 223 -12.31 7.67 -7.90
N ASN A 224 -13.28 7.88 -6.99
CA ASN A 224 -13.69 9.22 -6.56
C ASN A 224 -13.07 9.59 -5.19
N PRO A 225 -12.04 10.46 -5.13
CA PRO A 225 -11.42 10.85 -3.87
C PRO A 225 -12.36 11.67 -2.96
N ASP A 226 -13.28 12.44 -3.54
CA ASP A 226 -14.21 13.27 -2.77
C ASP A 226 -15.23 12.40 -2.02
N ALA A 227 -15.74 11.35 -2.68
CA ALA A 227 -16.63 10.36 -2.04
C ALA A 227 -15.89 9.55 -0.96
N PHE A 228 -14.63 9.20 -1.18
CA PHE A 228 -13.83 8.50 -0.16
C PHE A 228 -13.60 9.36 1.08
N LYS A 229 -13.37 10.66 0.90
CA LYS A 229 -13.29 11.63 2.00
C LYS A 229 -14.60 11.72 2.77
N GLU A 230 -15.74 11.79 2.10
CA GLU A 230 -17.06 11.83 2.75
C GLU A 230 -17.30 10.59 3.61
N TYR A 231 -16.96 9.40 3.09
CA TYR A 231 -17.01 8.15 3.86
C TYR A 231 -16.15 8.19 5.13
N LEU A 232 -14.91 8.67 5.03
CA LEU A 232 -14.03 8.79 6.20
C LEU A 232 -14.57 9.78 7.23
N LEU A 233 -15.18 10.89 6.79
CA LEU A 233 -15.82 11.86 7.70
C LEU A 233 -17.07 11.31 8.38
N GLU A 234 -17.83 10.46 7.69
CA GLU A 234 -19.05 9.86 8.23
C GLU A 234 -18.74 8.75 9.26
N PHE A 235 -17.83 7.85 8.93
CA PHE A 235 -17.62 6.63 9.72
C PHE A 235 -16.38 6.65 10.59
N ASP A 236 -15.39 7.50 10.31
CA ASP A 236 -14.07 7.50 10.95
C ASP A 236 -13.41 6.10 10.93
N ASN A 237 -13.64 5.32 9.86
CA ASN A 237 -13.07 3.99 9.73
C ASN A 237 -11.54 4.08 9.78
N THR A 238 -10.92 3.21 10.57
CA THR A 238 -9.50 3.26 10.95
C THR A 238 -8.57 2.71 9.86
N ILE A 239 -8.84 3.01 8.59
CA ILE A 239 -8.00 2.67 7.44
C ILE A 239 -6.68 3.44 7.57
N CYS A 240 -5.58 2.73 7.85
CA CYS A 240 -4.28 3.36 8.14
C CYS A 240 -3.67 4.05 6.91
N GLY A 241 -3.86 3.49 5.71
CA GLY A 241 -3.40 4.04 4.44
C GLY A 241 -4.39 4.98 3.76
N ARG A 242 -5.35 5.56 4.50
CA ARG A 242 -6.35 6.50 3.93
C ARG A 242 -5.72 7.66 3.14
N HIS A 243 -4.58 8.19 3.60
CA HIS A 243 -3.87 9.28 2.91
C HIS A 243 -3.18 8.79 1.62
N PRO A 244 -2.38 7.69 1.63
CA PRO A 244 -1.90 7.06 0.40
C PRO A 244 -3.00 6.73 -0.62
N ILE A 245 -4.13 6.17 -0.16
CA ILE A 245 -5.28 5.86 -1.01
C ILE A 245 -5.86 7.14 -1.61
N SER A 246 -6.11 8.17 -0.80
CA SER A 246 -6.62 9.46 -1.27
C SER A 246 -5.68 10.11 -2.30
N VAL A 247 -4.37 10.12 -2.04
CA VAL A 247 -3.37 10.60 -3.00
C VAL A 247 -3.46 9.81 -4.30
N PHE A 248 -3.52 8.47 -4.24
CA PHE A 248 -3.62 7.63 -5.42
C PHE A 248 -4.91 7.88 -6.22
N LEU A 249 -6.07 8.02 -5.56
CA LEU A 249 -7.33 8.39 -6.21
C LEU A 249 -7.22 9.76 -6.89
N HIS A 250 -6.58 10.74 -6.26
CA HIS A 250 -6.31 12.02 -6.90
C HIS A 250 -5.30 11.91 -8.05
N MET A 251 -4.33 10.99 -8.02
CA MET A 251 -3.44 10.71 -9.16
C MET A 251 -4.25 10.22 -10.36
N LEU A 252 -5.14 9.24 -10.14
CA LEU A 252 -6.00 8.70 -11.20
C LEU A 252 -6.94 9.78 -11.78
N LYS A 253 -7.51 10.64 -10.92
CA LYS A 253 -8.34 11.79 -11.33
C LYS A 253 -7.60 12.81 -12.19
N ASN A 254 -6.27 12.93 -12.06
CA ASN A 254 -5.45 13.95 -12.72
C ASN A 254 -4.52 13.39 -13.82
N CYS A 255 -4.61 12.09 -14.13
CA CYS A 255 -3.88 11.49 -15.25
C CYS A 255 -4.76 11.39 -16.50
N SER A 256 -4.14 11.13 -17.64
CA SER A 256 -4.82 10.95 -18.93
C SER A 256 -5.29 9.51 -19.15
N THR A 257 -4.66 8.57 -18.45
CA THR A 257 -4.94 7.13 -18.57
C THR A 257 -6.14 6.72 -17.73
N SER A 258 -7.15 6.12 -18.35
CA SER A 258 -8.29 5.57 -17.61
C SER A 258 -7.85 4.31 -16.85
N ILE A 259 -7.98 4.33 -15.52
CA ILE A 259 -7.63 3.21 -14.64
C ILE A 259 -8.80 2.91 -13.71
N LYS A 260 -9.21 1.64 -13.66
CA LYS A 260 -10.21 1.12 -12.72
C LYS A 260 -9.56 0.32 -11.61
N ILE A 261 -10.04 0.52 -10.39
CA ILE A 261 -9.62 -0.24 -9.22
C ILE A 261 -10.67 -1.33 -8.97
N ASN A 262 -10.22 -2.55 -8.71
CA ASN A 262 -11.08 -3.66 -8.27
C ASN A 262 -10.42 -4.41 -7.11
N PHE A 263 -11.17 -4.61 -6.03
CA PHE A 263 -10.76 -5.46 -4.93
C PHE A 263 -10.91 -6.93 -5.29
N LEU A 264 -9.85 -7.68 -5.02
CA LEU A 264 -9.69 -9.10 -5.36
C LEU A 264 -9.81 -9.99 -4.13
N ARG A 265 -9.52 -9.45 -2.94
CA ARG A 265 -9.54 -10.19 -1.68
C ARG A 265 -9.90 -9.30 -0.51
N TYR A 266 -10.64 -9.86 0.44
CA TYR A 266 -10.92 -9.28 1.74
C TYR A 266 -10.79 -10.36 2.82
N GLU A 267 -10.08 -10.04 3.89
CA GLU A 267 -9.84 -10.92 5.04
C GLU A 267 -9.87 -10.12 6.35
N GLN A 268 -10.01 -10.82 7.48
CA GLN A 268 -9.90 -10.25 8.82
C GLN A 268 -8.94 -11.10 9.63
N SER A 269 -8.10 -10.47 10.44
CA SER A 269 -7.14 -11.15 11.32
C SER A 269 -7.80 -12.16 12.26
N SER A 270 -9.04 -11.86 12.67
CA SER A 270 -9.90 -12.70 13.50
C SER A 270 -11.36 -12.27 13.32
N ARG A 271 -12.31 -13.14 13.67
CA ARG A 271 -13.75 -12.79 13.65
C ARG A 271 -14.20 -12.30 15.02
N CYS A 272 -14.28 -10.99 15.22
CA CYS A 272 -14.88 -10.39 16.42
C CYS A 272 -16.33 -10.83 16.62
N LYS A 273 -16.64 -11.30 17.82
CA LYS A 273 -17.96 -11.74 18.29
C LYS A 273 -18.43 -10.94 19.52
N THR A 274 -17.51 -10.40 20.30
CA THR A 274 -17.78 -9.63 21.52
C THR A 274 -17.04 -8.29 21.53
N MET A 275 -17.47 -7.37 22.39
CA MET A 275 -16.82 -6.05 22.56
C MET A 275 -15.41 -6.12 23.18
N ARG A 276 -14.98 -7.29 23.65
CA ARG A 276 -13.62 -7.51 24.17
C ARG A 276 -12.65 -7.98 23.07
N ASP A 277 -13.17 -8.41 21.93
CA ASP A 277 -12.35 -8.87 20.82
C ASP A 277 -11.70 -7.67 20.11
N SER A 278 -10.68 -7.94 19.29
CA SER A 278 -10.16 -6.97 18.33
C SER A 278 -9.67 -7.66 17.07
N SER A 279 -9.73 -6.95 15.95
CA SER A 279 -9.29 -7.43 14.65
C SER A 279 -8.73 -6.31 13.81
N VAL A 280 -7.93 -6.67 12.79
CA VAL A 280 -7.55 -5.79 11.69
C VAL A 280 -8.06 -6.42 10.39
N SER A 281 -8.63 -5.61 9.51
CA SER A 281 -9.07 -6.04 8.19
C SER A 281 -7.97 -5.86 7.15
N TYR A 282 -7.92 -6.77 6.18
CA TYR A 282 -6.97 -6.74 5.06
C TYR A 282 -7.74 -6.79 3.76
N ALA A 283 -7.41 -5.90 2.83
CA ALA A 283 -7.97 -5.92 1.49
C ALA A 283 -6.86 -5.83 0.45
N SER A 284 -7.08 -6.45 -0.71
CA SER A 284 -6.13 -6.40 -1.82
C SER A 284 -6.86 -6.05 -3.10
N ALA A 285 -6.36 -5.05 -3.81
CA ALA A 285 -6.93 -4.55 -5.05
C ALA A 285 -5.88 -4.46 -6.15
N ALA A 286 -6.36 -4.54 -7.39
CA ALA A 286 -5.59 -4.21 -8.59
C ALA A 286 -6.20 -2.99 -9.27
N ALA A 287 -5.33 -2.07 -9.71
CA ALA A 287 -5.68 -0.93 -10.55
C ALA A 287 -5.24 -1.26 -11.98
N LYS A 288 -6.20 -1.36 -12.90
CA LYS A 288 -5.99 -1.79 -14.28
C LYS A 288 -6.36 -0.70 -15.28
N VAL A 289 -5.63 -0.63 -16.39
CA VAL A 289 -6.04 0.22 -17.52
C VAL A 289 -7.42 -0.22 -18.00
N ASP A 290 -8.34 0.73 -18.12
CA ASP A 290 -9.67 0.53 -18.67
C ASP A 290 -9.60 0.71 -20.19
N ALA A 291 -9.84 -0.38 -20.93
CA ALA A 291 -9.79 -0.42 -22.40
C ALA A 291 -11.06 0.15 -23.04
#